data_AF-A0A354FMQ4-F1
#
_entry.id   AF-A0A354FMQ4-F1
#
_cell.length_a   1.000
_cell.length_b   1.000
_cell.length_c   1.000
_cell.angle_alpha   90.00
_cell.angle_beta   90.00
_cell.angle_gamma   90.00
#
_symmetry.space_group_name_H-M   'P 1'
#
loop_
_entity.id
_entity.type
_entity.pdbx_description
1 polymer ?
#
loop_
_entity_poly.entity_id
_entity_poly.type
_entity_poly.pdbx_seq_one_letter_code
_entity_poly.pdbx_strand_id
1 'polypeptide(L)' 'MDIARGSRIDKHCQALGLIVRPLWNMCVFSPPLIITPEQIDELFNILEEGILLATEELRQAGLWKG' A
#
# COMPACT_ATOMS: atom_id res chain seq x y z
N MET A 1 8.25 -12.96 9.77
CA MET A 1 9.10 -12.30 8.75
C MET A 1 8.17 -11.40 7.95
N ASP A 2 8.39 -10.08 8.00
CA ASP A 2 7.45 -8.98 7.66
C ASP A 2 6.86 -8.92 6.24
N ILE A 3 7.20 -9.85 5.35
CA ILE A 3 6.70 -9.91 3.97
C ILE A 3 5.16 -9.96 3.91
N ALA A 4 4.52 -10.56 4.92
CA ALA A 4 3.07 -10.68 4.99
C ALA A 4 2.34 -9.32 5.08
N ARG A 5 2.96 -8.29 5.67
CA ARG A 5 2.35 -6.96 5.78
C ARG A 5 2.44 -6.19 4.47
N GLY A 6 3.64 -6.14 3.88
CA GLY A 6 3.85 -5.51 2.58
C GLY A 6 2.99 -6.13 1.47
N SER A 7 2.87 -7.45 1.45
CA SER A 7 2.02 -8.15 0.47
C SER A 7 0.51 -7.86 0.64
N ARG A 8 0.03 -7.60 1.86
CA ARG A 8 -1.38 -7.20 2.08
C ARG A 8 -1.64 -5.80 1.57
N ILE A 9 -0.75 -4.86 1.86
CA ILE A 9 -0.84 -3.49 1.37
C ILE A 9 -0.82 -3.47 -0.16
N ASP A 10 0.09 -4.24 -0.77
CA ASP A 10 0.17 -4.40 -2.23
C ASP A 10 -1.15 -4.87 -2.84
N LYS A 11 -1.76 -5.91 -2.27
CA LYS A 11 -3.05 -6.44 -2.75
C LYS A 11 -4.16 -5.37 -2.71
N HIS A 12 -4.25 -4.59 -1.63
CA HIS A 12 -5.25 -3.53 -1.51
C HIS A 12 -4.95 -2.36 -2.46
N CYS A 13 -3.71 -1.92 -2.57
CA CYS A 13 -3.30 -0.88 -3.52
C CYS A 13 -3.61 -1.28 -4.96
N GLN A 14 -3.31 -2.53 -5.35
CA GLN A 14 -3.59 -3.06 -6.68
C GLN A 14 -5.09 -3.07 -6.99
N ALA A 15 -5.93 -3.39 -6.00
CA ALA A 15 -7.39 -3.34 -6.14
C ALA A 15 -7.93 -1.91 -6.30
N LEU A 16 -7.23 -0.93 -5.73
CA LEU A 16 -7.55 0.50 -5.84
C LEU A 16 -6.93 1.17 -7.09
N GLY A 17 -6.19 0.42 -7.91
CA GLY A 17 -5.60 0.92 -9.17
C GLY A 17 -4.16 1.42 -9.06
N LEU A 18 -3.52 1.27 -7.89
CA LEU A 18 -2.11 1.63 -7.68
C LEU A 18 -1.21 0.40 -7.67
N ILE A 19 -0.19 0.38 -8.53
CA ILE A 19 0.83 -0.66 -8.53
C ILE A 19 1.95 -0.25 -7.58
N VAL A 20 2.13 -1.03 -6.51
CA VAL A 20 3.30 -0.93 -5.63
C VAL A 20 4.09 -2.23 -5.69
N ARG A 21 5.35 -2.20 -5.28
CA ARG A 21 6.14 -3.42 -5.08
C ARG A 21 6.57 -3.51 -3.63
N PRO A 22 6.19 -4.58 -2.90
CA PRO A 22 6.68 -4.76 -1.55
C PRO A 22 8.13 -5.23 -1.57
N LEU A 23 8.99 -4.53 -0.82
CA LEU A 23 10.36 -4.92 -0.51
C LEU A 23 10.48 -5.04 1.00
N TRP A 24 10.34 -6.26 1.51
CA TRP A 24 10.33 -6.55 2.95
C TRP A 24 9.16 -5.86 3.66
N ASN A 25 9.43 -4.78 4.38
CA ASN A 25 8.47 -3.94 5.09
C ASN A 25 8.24 -2.58 4.40
N MET A 26 8.84 -2.37 3.22
CA MET A 26 8.71 -1.14 2.44
C MET A 26 7.78 -1.36 1.25
N CYS A 27 7.00 -0.33 0.90
CA CYS A 27 6.30 -0.26 -0.39
C CYS A 27 7.06 0.70 -1.30
N VAL A 28 7.51 0.22 -2.45
CA VAL A 28 8.22 1.06 -3.44
C VAL A 28 7.39 1.21 -4.70
N PHE A 29 7.51 2.38 -5.33
CA PHE A 29 6.85 2.74 -6.58
C PHE A 29 7.83 3.48 -7.49
N SER A 30 7.62 3.37 -8.80
CA SER A 30 8.42 4.07 -9.84
C SER A 30 7.45 4.73 -10.82
N PRO A 31 6.85 5.89 -10.47
CA PRO A 31 5.92 6.57 -11.35
C PRO A 31 6.61 7.07 -12.63
N PRO A 32 5.85 7.39 -13.69
CA PRO A 32 6.39 8.01 -14.90
C PRO A 32 7.11 9.34 -14.60
N LEU A 33 8.16 9.66 -15.37
CA LEU A 33 8.91 10.92 -15.20
C LEU A 33 8.09 12.19 -15.50
N ILE A 34 6.95 12.03 -16.18
CA ILE A 34 6.02 13.11 -16.55
C ILE A 34 4.88 13.32 -15.54
N ILE A 35 4.92 12.63 -14.39
CA ILE A 35 3.88 12.72 -13.35
C ILE A 35 3.70 14.16 -12.85
N THR A 36 2.46 14.59 -12.63
CA THR A 36 2.14 15.93 -12.09
C THR A 36 2.02 15.90 -10.57
N PRO A 37 2.11 17.06 -9.88
CA PRO A 37 1.86 17.13 -8.43
C PRO A 37 0.53 16.53 -7.99
N GLU A 38 -0.55 16.76 -8.75
CA GLU A 38 -1.89 16.24 -8.44
C GLU A 38 -1.95 14.71 -8.54
N GLN A 39 -1.22 14.13 -9.51
CA GLN A 39 -1.09 12.67 -9.63
C GLN A 39 -0.24 12.06 -8.51
N ILE A 40 0.72 12.83 -7.96
CA ILE A 40 1.47 12.42 -6.77
C ILE A 40 0.53 12.38 -5.56
N ASP A 41 -0.32 13.40 -5.39
CA ASP A 41 -1.31 13.43 -4.31
C ASP A 41 -2.28 12.24 -4.43
N GLU A 42 -2.78 11.96 -5.62
CA GLU A 42 -3.64 10.79 -5.87
C GLU A 42 -2.92 9.46 -5.53
N LEU A 43 -1.65 9.32 -5.93
CA LEU A 43 -0.84 8.15 -5.61
C LEU A 43 -0.72 7.92 -4.11
N PHE A 44 -0.45 8.97 -3.33
CA PHE A 44 -0.32 8.84 -1.88
C PHE A 44 -1.67 8.66 -1.17
N ASN A 45 -2.76 9.24 -1.68
CA ASN A 45 -4.11 9.00 -1.17
C ASN A 45 -4.50 7.52 -1.31
N ILE A 46 -4.26 6.92 -2.48
CA ILE A 46 -4.54 5.50 -2.70
C ILE A 46 -3.66 4.61 -1.81
N LEU A 47 -2.38 4.98 -1.64
CA LEU A 47 -1.47 4.25 -0.76
C LEU A 47 -1.95 4.28 0.70
N GLU A 48 -2.38 5.43 1.20
CA GLU A 48 -2.95 5.58 2.53
C GLU A 48 -4.17 4.67 2.72
N GLU A 49 -5.11 4.71 1.78
CA GLU A 49 -6.30 3.85 1.80
C GLU A 49 -5.92 2.36 1.82
N GLY A 50 -4.97 1.94 0.98
CA GLY A 50 -4.47 0.57 0.95
C GLY A 50 -3.83 0.13 2.28
N ILE A 51 -3.12 1.03 2.96
CA ILE A 51 -2.54 0.77 4.29
C ILE A 51 -3.64 0.63 5.36
N LEU A 52 -4.65 1.50 5.33
CA LEU A 52 -5.77 1.44 6.28
C LEU A 52 -6.58 0.15 6.11
N LEU A 53 -6.87 -0.25 4.88
CA LEU A 53 -7.56 -1.52 4.59
C LEU A 53 -6.75 -2.74 5.03
N ALA A 54 -5.44 -2.76 4.76
CA ALA A 54 -4.55 -3.82 5.22
C ALA A 54 -4.49 -3.88 6.76
N THR A 55 -4.51 -2.72 7.42
CA THR A 55 -4.50 -2.61 8.88
C THR A 55 -5.80 -3.13 9.48
N GLU A 56 -6.94 -2.76 8.90
CA GLU A 56 -8.25 -3.24 9.34
C GLU A 56 -8.38 -4.76 9.14
N GLU A 57 -7.91 -5.28 8.00
CA GLU A 57 -7.84 -6.73 7.76
C GLU A 57 -7.01 -7.44 8.84
N LEU A 58 -5.88 -6.87 9.25
CA LEU A 58 -5.05 -7.42 10.33
C LEU A 58 -5.75 -7.34 11.70
N ARG A 59 -6.51 -6.28 11.98
CA ARG A 59 -7.29 -6.16 13.22
C ARG A 59 -8.38 -7.22 13.26
N GLN A 60 -9.15 -7.39 12.18
CA GLN A 60 -10.23 -8.38 12.09
C GLN A 60 -9.71 -9.82 12.20
N ALA A 61 -8.53 -10.09 11.65
CA ALA A 61 -7.88 -11.40 11.78
C ALA A 61 -7.24 -11.65 13.16
N GLY A 62 -7.24 -10.68 14.08
CA GLY A 62 -6.57 -10.78 15.39
C GLY A 62 -5.05 -10.81 15.30
N LEU A 63 -4.47 -10.36 14.18
CA LEU A 63 -3.03 -10.38 13.90
C LEU A 63 -2.35 -9.02 14.10
N TRP A 64 -3.12 -7.97 14.40
CA TRP A 64 -2.61 -6.64 14.72
C TRP A 64 -1.91 -6.63 16.07
N LYS A 65 -0.68 -6.09 16.13
CA LYS A 65 0.15 -6.08 17.35
C LYS A 65 0.55 -4.70 17.87
N GLY A 66 0.16 -3.62 17.19
CA GLY A 66 0.61 -2.26 17.53
C GLY A 66 2.07 -2.04 17.17
#